data_AF-A0A812UJU0-F1
#
_entry.id   AF-A0A812UJU0-F1
#
_cell.length_a   1.000
_cell.length_b   1.000
_cell.length_c   1.000
_cell.angle_alpha   90.00
_cell.angle_beta   90.00
_cell.angle_gamma   90.00
#
_symmetry.space_group_name_H-M   'P 1'
#
loop_
_entity.id
_entity.type
_entity.pdbx_description
1 polymer ?
#
loop_
_entity_poly.entity_id
_entity_poly.type
_entity_poly.pdbx_seq_one_letter_code
_entity_poly.pdbx_strand_id
1 'polypeptide(L)'
;MARVVALLAAALVPAALCIRVERDDLSPPWTDHPAHLVEDLPQELLNQTRELENLQGVGGADLEKLLFRILTRWHQADVPTCWKQLGKMHANLTAECLARKPEEDFILRYYEPRPPRTSCSESAADIFLSGEALVEALQITRSQAASLELPRGLLHRFRKLSFLRSWLLPLAKTHNSAMLWTGFWEGDASNRTTMRKLAEFAKETEHATVHPDSVLGQVIEASENLAACYKLPETRQLLDNMWSFASMSFVLAMRSRTQGTVLALVNKALEGERPLADSVLFKHEVPTLGIASWGMGFWSPSFILVDLMGTCSRTSPAIRSQLFARLASWFRGLEKEHWSLQAFARRSRLHLQCIDCPPESCGLDASLAQHVRQLVEASG
;
A
#
# COMPACT_ATOMS: atom_id res chain seq x y z
N MET A 1 60.83 -23.26 50.20
CA MET A 1 60.46 -22.10 49.37
C MET A 1 59.83 -22.64 48.10
N ALA A 2 58.49 -22.63 48.07
CA ALA A 2 57.56 -23.49 47.32
C ALA A 2 57.58 -23.28 45.78
N ARG A 3 57.55 -24.30 44.90
CA ARG A 3 56.43 -25.20 44.47
C ARG A 3 55.15 -24.41 44.14
N VAL A 4 54.58 -24.40 42.92
CA VAL A 4 53.75 -25.48 42.32
C VAL A 4 53.32 -25.09 40.87
N VAL A 5 53.58 -25.98 39.88
CA VAL A 5 52.72 -26.48 38.74
C VAL A 5 52.23 -25.47 37.67
N ALA A 6 52.70 -25.46 36.41
CA ALA A 6 52.64 -26.46 35.30
C ALA A 6 51.24 -26.61 34.66
N LEU A 7 51.04 -26.14 33.41
CA LEU A 7 50.75 -26.89 32.15
C LEU A 7 49.91 -25.90 31.29
N LEU A 8 50.02 -25.71 29.97
CA LEU A 8 50.42 -26.54 28.84
C LEU A 8 50.81 -25.62 27.66
N ALA A 9 51.95 -25.91 27.04
CA ALA A 9 52.26 -25.54 25.67
C ALA A 9 52.39 -26.85 24.87
N ALA A 10 51.61 -27.00 23.80
CA ALA A 10 51.89 -27.81 22.60
C ALA A 10 50.60 -27.84 21.75
N ALA A 11 50.62 -27.16 20.59
CA ALA A 11 50.54 -27.76 19.25
C ALA A 11 49.07 -28.10 18.84
N LEU A 12 48.50 -27.58 17.75
CA LEU A 12 48.77 -27.96 16.35
C LEU A 12 47.86 -27.13 15.41
N VAL A 13 48.34 -26.86 14.20
CA VAL A 13 47.56 -26.63 12.96
C VAL A 13 47.63 -27.97 12.17
N PRO A 14 46.78 -28.33 11.18
CA PRO A 14 45.44 -27.87 10.71
C PRO A 14 44.41 -29.04 10.62
N ALA A 15 43.11 -28.74 10.45
CA ALA A 15 42.21 -29.55 9.61
C ALA A 15 40.87 -28.84 9.36
N ALA A 16 40.58 -28.62 8.08
CA ALA A 16 39.22 -28.46 7.61
C ALA A 16 38.43 -29.73 7.99
N LEU A 17 37.47 -29.60 8.90
CA LEU A 17 36.44 -30.62 9.11
C LEU A 17 35.10 -30.05 8.66
N CYS A 18 34.63 -30.63 7.55
CA CYS A 18 33.23 -30.66 7.18
C CYS A 18 32.39 -31.10 8.39
N ILE A 19 31.60 -30.18 8.94
CA ILE A 19 30.41 -30.58 9.69
C ILE A 19 29.37 -30.97 8.63
N ARG A 20 29.38 -32.27 8.28
CA ARG A 20 28.20 -32.95 7.76
C ARG A 20 27.16 -32.91 8.88
N VAL A 21 26.18 -32.03 8.75
CA VAL A 21 24.91 -32.21 9.47
C VAL A 21 24.16 -33.29 8.69
N GLU A 22 23.91 -34.42 9.36
CA GLU A 22 23.08 -35.50 8.87
C GLU A 22 21.72 -34.96 8.43
N ARG A 23 21.36 -35.31 7.20
CA ARG A 23 20.16 -34.88 6.51
C ARG A 23 19.13 -35.99 6.66
N ASP A 24 18.52 -36.06 7.84
CA ASP A 24 17.37 -36.93 8.08
C ASP A 24 16.07 -36.11 7.97
N ASP A 25 15.24 -36.52 7.01
CA ASP A 25 13.78 -36.36 6.91
C ASP A 25 13.14 -35.00 7.21
N LEU A 26 13.45 -34.01 6.37
CA LEU A 26 12.51 -32.92 6.09
C LEU A 26 12.28 -32.84 4.57
N SER A 27 11.32 -33.63 4.11
CA SER A 27 10.59 -33.36 2.88
C SER A 27 10.14 -31.89 2.87
N PRO A 28 10.47 -31.08 1.83
CA PRO A 28 9.94 -29.73 1.72
C PRO A 28 8.40 -29.80 1.68
N PRO A 29 7.65 -28.93 2.38
CA PRO A 29 6.19 -28.97 2.40
C PRO A 29 5.53 -28.45 1.11
N TRP A 30 6.25 -28.51 -0.02
CA TRP A 30 5.75 -28.08 -1.32
C TRP A 30 5.61 -29.31 -2.21
N THR A 31 4.63 -30.15 -1.89
CA THR A 31 4.10 -31.09 -2.88
C THR A 31 3.44 -30.29 -3.99
N ASP A 32 3.80 -30.63 -5.23
CA ASP A 32 3.28 -30.08 -6.47
C ASP A 32 1.76 -29.97 -6.46
N HIS A 33 1.25 -28.74 -6.49
CA HIS A 33 -0.13 -28.48 -6.89
C HIS A 33 -0.17 -28.09 -8.37
N PRO A 34 -1.13 -28.62 -9.10
CA PRO A 34 -1.01 -28.72 -10.54
C PRO A 34 -1.21 -27.37 -11.26
N ALA A 35 -0.42 -27.20 -12.32
CA ALA A 35 -0.11 -25.95 -13.02
C ALA A 35 -1.27 -25.31 -13.84
N HIS A 36 -2.53 -25.59 -13.53
CA HIS A 36 -3.65 -25.28 -14.43
C HIS A 36 -4.10 -23.82 -14.46
N LEU A 37 -3.59 -22.94 -13.59
CA LEU A 37 -4.09 -21.56 -13.45
C LEU A 37 -3.11 -20.49 -13.96
N VAL A 38 -1.99 -20.89 -14.59
CA VAL A 38 -0.90 -19.97 -14.98
C VAL A 38 -0.73 -19.85 -16.51
N GLU A 39 -1.53 -20.58 -17.30
CA GLU A 39 -1.41 -20.50 -18.77
C GLU A 39 -1.93 -19.18 -19.37
N ASP A 40 -2.70 -18.38 -18.62
CA ASP A 40 -3.20 -17.09 -19.08
C ASP A 40 -2.59 -15.94 -18.27
N LEU A 41 -1.31 -15.65 -18.52
CA LEU A 41 -0.81 -14.31 -18.21
C LEU A 41 -1.38 -13.40 -19.30
N PRO A 42 -2.34 -12.49 -19.00
CA PRO A 42 -3.16 -11.88 -20.04
C PRO A 42 -2.28 -11.14 -21.06
N GLN A 43 -2.49 -11.38 -22.35
CA GLN A 43 -1.82 -10.65 -23.45
C GLN A 43 -1.97 -9.11 -23.29
N GLU A 44 -3.00 -8.67 -22.58
CA GLU A 44 -3.20 -7.28 -22.12
C GLU A 44 -2.06 -6.72 -21.28
N LEU A 45 -1.43 -7.52 -20.42
CA LEU A 45 -0.30 -7.11 -19.56
C LEU A 45 0.93 -6.74 -20.41
N LEU A 46 1.15 -7.49 -21.50
CA LEU A 46 2.21 -7.21 -22.48
C LEU A 46 1.88 -5.96 -23.33
N ASN A 47 0.60 -5.72 -23.65
CA ASN A 47 0.16 -4.57 -24.44
C ASN A 47 0.17 -3.26 -23.63
N GLN A 48 -0.27 -3.27 -22.37
CA GLN A 48 -0.23 -2.10 -21.46
C GLN A 48 1.21 -1.61 -21.19
N THR A 49 2.19 -2.51 -21.29
CA THR A 49 3.61 -2.17 -21.10
C THR A 49 4.14 -1.20 -22.17
N ARG A 50 3.57 -1.22 -23.39
CA ARG A 50 3.94 -0.35 -24.52
C ARG A 50 3.30 1.04 -24.48
N GLU A 51 2.10 1.20 -23.92
CA GLU A 51 1.42 2.51 -23.87
C GLU A 51 1.99 3.45 -22.79
N LEU A 52 2.59 2.90 -21.73
CA LEU A 52 3.21 3.66 -20.64
C LEU A 52 4.52 4.36 -21.02
N GLU A 53 5.06 4.13 -22.23
CA GLU A 53 6.31 4.75 -22.70
C GLU A 53 6.15 6.22 -23.14
N ASN A 54 4.92 6.75 -23.20
CA ASN A 54 4.62 8.08 -23.73
C ASN A 54 4.19 9.17 -22.72
N LEU A 55 4.26 8.92 -21.40
CA LEU A 55 3.87 9.92 -20.38
C LEU A 55 5.09 10.56 -19.70
N GLN A 56 5.74 11.52 -20.38
CA GLN A 56 6.62 12.49 -19.73
C GLN A 56 5.79 13.68 -19.25
N GLY A 57 5.58 13.74 -17.93
CA GLY A 57 4.76 14.75 -17.25
C GLY A 57 5.42 16.13 -17.19
N VAL A 58 4.67 17.13 -17.64
CA VAL A 58 4.85 18.56 -17.37
C VAL A 58 4.35 18.86 -15.93
N GLY A 59 5.05 19.68 -15.13
CA GLY A 59 4.38 20.43 -14.05
C GLY A 59 4.90 20.37 -12.60
N GLY A 60 6.01 19.68 -12.29
CA GLY A 60 6.49 19.56 -10.89
C GLY A 60 6.71 20.90 -10.15
N ALA A 61 7.27 21.90 -10.84
CA ALA A 61 7.50 23.24 -10.27
C ALA A 61 6.20 24.04 -10.05
N ASP A 62 5.17 23.80 -10.85
CA ASP A 62 3.89 24.50 -10.73
C ASP A 62 3.06 23.92 -9.57
N LEU A 63 3.17 22.61 -9.35
CA LEU A 63 2.56 21.92 -8.22
C LEU A 63 3.16 22.39 -6.88
N GLU A 64 4.49 22.53 -6.81
CA GLU A 64 5.19 23.06 -5.64
C GLU A 64 4.78 24.51 -5.32
N LYS A 65 4.73 25.38 -6.33
CA LYS A 65 4.23 26.76 -6.17
C LYS A 65 2.77 26.80 -5.72
N LEU A 66 1.92 25.92 -6.25
CA LEU A 66 0.52 25.83 -5.82
C LEU A 66 0.42 25.43 -4.36
N LEU A 67 1.07 24.32 -3.97
CA LEU A 67 1.04 23.85 -2.59
C LEU A 67 1.61 24.91 -1.64
N PHE A 68 2.74 25.54 -1.99
CA PHE A 68 3.31 26.62 -1.19
C PHE A 68 2.33 27.77 -0.96
N ARG A 69 1.63 28.23 -2.01
CA ARG A 69 0.60 29.27 -1.88
C ARG A 69 -0.53 28.85 -0.93
N ILE A 70 -0.99 27.60 -1.05
CA ILE A 70 -2.01 27.02 -0.17
C ILE A 70 -1.51 27.02 1.27
N LEU A 71 -0.35 26.41 1.54
CA LEU A 71 0.20 26.26 2.89
C LEU A 71 0.55 27.59 3.56
N THR A 72 0.81 28.64 2.78
CA THR A 72 1.10 29.98 3.33
C THR A 72 -0.16 30.77 3.64
N ARG A 73 -1.29 30.49 2.96
CA ARG A 73 -2.50 31.33 3.02
C ARG A 73 -3.73 30.63 3.59
N TRP A 74 -3.69 29.32 3.84
CA TRP A 74 -4.88 28.53 4.20
C TRP A 74 -5.61 29.01 5.47
N HIS A 75 -4.94 29.73 6.37
CA HIS A 75 -5.53 30.29 7.59
C HIS A 75 -6.28 31.61 7.35
N GLN A 76 -6.18 32.21 6.16
CA GLN A 76 -6.84 33.47 5.83
C GLN A 76 -8.36 33.26 5.68
N ALA A 77 -9.15 34.29 5.97
CA ALA A 77 -10.60 34.18 5.93
C ALA A 77 -11.13 33.97 4.48
N ASP A 78 -10.48 34.61 3.51
CA ASP A 78 -10.89 34.80 2.12
C ASP A 78 -10.38 33.74 1.13
N VAL A 79 -9.70 32.68 1.61
CA VAL A 79 -9.23 31.62 0.73
C VAL A 79 -10.30 30.54 0.45
N PRO A 80 -10.20 29.83 -0.69
CA PRO A 80 -11.12 28.74 -1.01
C PRO A 80 -11.18 27.66 0.07
N THR A 81 -12.34 27.03 0.26
CA THR A 81 -12.51 25.93 1.23
C THR A 81 -11.51 24.80 1.02
N CYS A 82 -11.18 24.47 -0.23
CA CYS A 82 -10.13 23.49 -0.54
C CYS A 82 -8.78 23.83 0.11
N TRP A 83 -8.38 25.12 0.10
CA TRP A 83 -7.11 25.53 0.66
C TRP A 83 -7.10 25.33 2.17
N LYS A 84 -8.22 25.63 2.83
CA LYS A 84 -8.41 25.38 4.27
C LYS A 84 -8.30 23.89 4.60
N GLN A 85 -8.97 23.04 3.83
CA GLN A 85 -8.93 21.58 3.99
C GLN A 85 -7.52 21.01 3.77
N LEU A 86 -6.84 21.39 2.68
CA LEU A 86 -5.45 20.95 2.39
C LEU A 86 -4.45 21.45 3.44
N GLY A 87 -4.54 22.72 3.83
CA GLY A 87 -3.67 23.31 4.85
C GLY A 87 -3.87 22.66 6.23
N LYS A 88 -5.12 22.39 6.61
CA LYS A 88 -5.45 21.64 7.83
C LYS A 88 -4.88 20.22 7.80
N MET A 89 -5.02 19.51 6.67
CA MET A 89 -4.48 18.16 6.51
C MET A 89 -2.96 18.15 6.64
N HIS A 90 -2.27 19.06 5.95
CA HIS A 90 -0.81 19.20 6.03
C HIS A 90 -0.35 19.53 7.47
N ALA A 91 -1.03 20.44 8.14
CA ALA A 91 -0.71 20.81 9.53
C ALA A 91 -0.87 19.62 10.49
N ASN A 92 -1.97 18.86 10.37
CA ASN A 92 -2.21 17.66 11.18
C ASN A 92 -1.16 16.57 10.92
N LEU A 93 -0.84 16.29 9.65
CA LEU A 93 0.22 15.34 9.28
C LEU A 93 1.60 15.77 9.82
N THR A 94 1.89 17.08 9.76
CA THR A 94 3.13 17.63 10.31
C THR A 94 3.20 17.43 11.82
N ALA A 95 2.09 17.67 12.54
CA ALA A 95 2.01 17.46 13.99
C ALA A 95 2.20 15.99 14.36
N GLU A 96 1.56 15.07 13.64
CA GLU A 96 1.74 13.63 13.84
C GLU A 96 3.19 13.18 13.62
N CYS A 97 3.82 13.67 12.56
CA CYS A 97 5.24 13.41 12.31
C CYS A 97 6.13 13.90 13.48
N LEU A 98 5.91 15.12 13.96
CA LEU A 98 6.67 15.70 15.07
C LEU A 98 6.50 14.89 16.36
N ALA A 99 5.28 14.44 16.65
CA ALA A 99 4.98 13.62 17.82
C ALA A 99 5.72 12.26 17.80
N ARG A 100 5.92 11.69 16.62
CA ARG A 100 6.60 10.39 16.44
C ARG A 100 8.12 10.47 16.50
N LYS A 101 8.72 11.65 16.28
CA LYS A 101 10.18 11.86 16.23
C LYS A 101 10.88 10.86 15.29
N PRO A 102 10.55 10.85 13.99
CA PRO A 102 11.13 9.91 13.04
C PRO A 102 12.65 9.98 12.97
N GLU A 103 13.26 8.83 12.73
CA GLU A 103 14.69 8.72 12.47
C GLU A 103 14.94 8.42 10.99
N GLU A 104 16.01 9.02 10.45
CA GLU A 104 16.51 8.65 9.12
C GLU A 104 17.03 7.22 9.12
N ASP A 105 16.79 6.50 8.03
CA ASP A 105 17.34 5.16 7.86
C ASP A 105 18.87 5.22 7.88
N PHE A 106 19.46 4.35 8.70
CA PHE A 106 20.88 4.35 9.01
C PHE A 106 21.76 4.21 7.77
N ILE A 107 21.25 3.59 6.69
CA ILE A 107 21.95 3.45 5.41
C ILE A 107 22.34 4.83 4.85
N LEU A 108 21.49 5.85 5.02
CA LEU A 108 21.73 7.20 4.51
C LEU A 108 22.92 7.91 5.17
N ARG A 109 23.39 7.41 6.32
CA ARG A 109 24.56 7.97 7.03
C ARG A 109 25.88 7.67 6.31
N TYR A 110 25.90 6.69 5.41
CA TYR A 110 27.09 6.25 4.68
C TYR A 110 27.25 6.88 3.28
N TYR A 111 26.29 7.70 2.84
CA TYR A 111 26.39 8.40 1.56
C TYR A 111 27.25 9.66 1.67
N GLU A 112 28.10 9.90 0.66
CA GLU A 112 28.91 11.12 0.53
C GLU A 112 28.58 11.89 -0.76
N PRO A 113 28.24 13.20 -0.69
CA PRO A 113 28.01 13.97 0.53
C PRO A 113 26.74 13.48 1.26
N ARG A 114 26.72 13.64 2.59
CA ARG A 114 25.57 13.26 3.41
C ARG A 114 24.31 14.00 2.92
N PRO A 115 23.19 13.30 2.66
CA PRO A 115 21.95 13.95 2.29
C PRO A 115 21.47 14.92 3.38
N PRO A 116 20.83 16.04 3.02
CA PRO A 116 20.27 16.95 4.01
C PRO A 116 19.19 16.25 4.85
N ARG A 117 18.93 16.75 6.07
CA ARG A 117 17.84 16.24 6.89
C ARG A 117 16.49 16.65 6.32
N THR A 118 15.53 15.73 6.34
CA THR A 118 14.13 16.02 5.98
C THR A 118 13.36 16.47 7.22
N SER A 119 12.67 17.61 7.14
CA SER A 119 11.78 18.07 8.20
C SER A 119 10.40 17.40 8.10
N CYS A 120 9.64 17.42 9.21
CA CYS A 120 8.27 16.91 9.20
C CYS A 120 7.33 17.67 8.27
N SER A 121 7.53 18.98 8.11
CA SER A 121 6.73 19.81 7.19
C SER A 121 7.00 19.44 5.73
N GLU A 122 8.27 19.28 5.35
CA GLU A 122 8.67 18.81 4.02
C GLU A 122 8.16 17.39 3.76
N SER A 123 8.31 16.49 4.73
CA SER A 123 7.80 15.13 4.63
C SER A 123 6.28 15.09 4.44
N ALA A 124 5.52 15.91 5.18
CA ALA A 124 4.08 16.00 4.99
C ALA A 124 3.70 16.59 3.62
N ALA A 125 4.48 17.55 3.10
CA ALA A 125 4.28 18.11 1.77
C ALA A 125 4.58 17.09 0.66
N ASP A 126 5.56 16.21 0.86
CA ASP A 126 5.96 15.17 -0.11
C ASP A 126 4.82 14.19 -0.44
N ILE A 127 3.87 13.99 0.49
CA ILE A 127 2.64 13.20 0.25
C ILE A 127 1.85 13.78 -0.92
N PHE A 128 1.73 15.11 -0.99
CA PHE A 128 0.97 15.81 -2.03
C PHE A 128 1.80 16.11 -3.27
N LEU A 129 3.10 16.34 -3.13
CA LEU A 129 3.98 16.70 -4.26
C LEU A 129 4.53 15.49 -5.01
N SER A 130 4.73 14.37 -4.33
CA SER A 130 5.52 13.25 -4.86
C SER A 130 4.93 11.88 -4.58
N GLY A 131 3.69 11.79 -4.09
CA GLY A 131 3.08 10.52 -3.66
C GLY A 131 3.18 9.39 -4.69
N GLU A 132 2.89 9.64 -5.96
CA GLU A 132 3.01 8.62 -7.02
C GLU A 132 4.47 8.21 -7.28
N ALA A 133 5.37 9.18 -7.42
CA ALA A 133 6.81 8.91 -7.61
C ALA A 133 7.46 8.20 -6.41
N LEU A 134 6.92 8.41 -5.20
CA LEU A 134 7.36 7.73 -3.97
C LEU A 134 6.80 6.31 -3.87
N VAL A 135 5.61 6.06 -4.41
CA VAL A 135 5.08 4.70 -4.60
C VAL A 135 6.05 3.92 -5.47
N GLU A 136 6.46 4.42 -6.64
CA GLU A 136 7.44 3.75 -7.50
C GLU A 136 8.79 3.47 -6.79
N ALA A 137 9.24 4.40 -5.95
CA ALA A 137 10.53 4.29 -5.26
C ALA A 137 10.60 3.14 -4.24
N LEU A 138 9.49 2.50 -3.89
CA LEU A 138 9.46 1.32 -3.01
C LEU A 138 10.06 0.07 -3.66
N GLN A 139 10.24 0.04 -4.99
CA GLN A 139 11.00 -1.00 -5.66
C GLN A 139 12.48 -1.01 -5.25
N ILE A 140 12.98 0.12 -4.73
CA ILE A 140 14.36 0.24 -4.27
C ILE A 140 14.51 -0.57 -2.99
N THR A 141 15.20 -1.69 -3.10
CA THR A 141 15.47 -2.56 -1.96
C THR A 141 16.49 -1.93 -1.01
N ARG A 142 16.49 -2.36 0.25
CA ARG A 142 17.52 -1.92 1.20
C ARG A 142 18.92 -2.31 0.75
N SER A 143 19.09 -3.46 0.11
CA SER A 143 20.38 -3.90 -0.45
C SER A 143 20.83 -2.99 -1.60
N GLN A 144 19.93 -2.62 -2.50
CA GLN A 144 20.23 -1.63 -3.55
C GLN A 144 20.62 -0.29 -2.95
N ALA A 145 19.90 0.20 -1.92
CA ALA A 145 20.28 1.42 -1.23
C ALA A 145 21.62 1.31 -0.49
N ALA A 146 21.94 0.15 0.07
CA ALA A 146 23.20 -0.12 0.77
C ALA A 146 24.40 -0.29 -0.17
N SER A 147 24.18 -0.48 -1.48
CA SER A 147 25.28 -0.52 -2.47
C SER A 147 26.02 0.82 -2.60
N LEU A 148 25.42 1.91 -2.14
CA LEU A 148 25.92 3.29 -2.29
C LEU A 148 26.05 3.77 -3.75
N GLU A 149 25.51 3.03 -4.71
CA GLU A 149 25.58 3.32 -6.15
C GLU A 149 24.27 3.88 -6.71
N LEU A 150 23.33 4.30 -5.86
CA LEU A 150 22.04 4.83 -6.33
C LEU A 150 22.24 6.18 -7.07
N PRO A 151 21.70 6.33 -8.29
CA PRO A 151 21.62 7.63 -8.97
C PRO A 151 20.99 8.68 -8.06
N ARG A 152 21.49 9.93 -8.10
CA ARG A 152 21.06 11.02 -7.20
C ARG A 152 19.54 11.19 -7.11
N GLY A 153 18.83 11.07 -8.25
CA GLY A 153 17.37 11.16 -8.28
C GLY A 153 16.67 10.03 -7.51
N LEU A 154 17.17 8.80 -7.62
CA LEU A 154 16.63 7.65 -6.89
C LEU A 154 17.00 7.70 -5.41
N LEU A 155 18.22 8.13 -5.07
CA LEU A 155 18.63 8.36 -3.68
C LEU A 155 17.73 9.39 -2.99
N HIS A 156 17.41 10.48 -3.69
CA HIS A 156 16.52 11.52 -3.17
C HIS A 156 15.12 10.98 -2.87
N ARG A 157 14.54 10.19 -3.79
CA ARG A 157 13.24 9.54 -3.59
C ARG A 157 13.28 8.51 -2.46
N PHE A 158 14.33 7.67 -2.42
CA PHE A 158 14.53 6.69 -1.36
C PHE A 158 14.60 7.35 0.02
N ARG A 159 15.36 8.44 0.16
CA ARG A 159 15.43 9.21 1.41
C ARG A 159 14.05 9.71 1.86
N LYS A 160 13.33 10.40 0.98
CA LYS A 160 11.99 10.93 1.26
C LYS A 160 11.04 9.81 1.70
N LEU A 161 11.01 8.72 0.93
CA LEU A 161 10.22 7.53 1.21
C LEU A 161 10.59 6.91 2.56
N SER A 162 11.87 6.75 2.84
CA SER A 162 12.35 6.13 4.06
C SER A 162 11.96 6.93 5.30
N PHE A 163 12.12 8.26 5.25
CA PHE A 163 11.69 9.14 6.32
C PHE A 163 10.16 9.09 6.49
N LEU A 164 9.40 9.20 5.40
CA LEU A 164 7.94 9.08 5.40
C LEU A 164 7.45 7.78 6.05
N ARG A 165 8.02 6.64 5.65
CA ARG A 165 7.64 5.32 6.18
C ARG A 165 7.87 5.20 7.69
N SER A 166 8.87 5.88 8.22
CA SER A 166 9.22 5.79 9.64
C SER A 166 8.13 6.36 10.57
N TRP A 167 7.33 7.32 10.09
CA TRP A 167 6.26 7.93 10.90
C TRP A 167 4.85 7.72 10.34
N LEU A 168 4.66 7.66 9.02
CA LEU A 168 3.31 7.58 8.41
C LEU A 168 2.73 6.17 8.46
N LEU A 169 3.56 5.14 8.23
CA LEU A 169 3.10 3.75 8.23
C LEU A 169 2.46 3.34 9.58
N PRO A 170 3.01 3.71 10.76
CA PRO A 170 2.33 3.54 12.03
C PRO A 170 0.92 4.14 12.11
N LEU A 171 0.66 5.28 11.45
CA LEU A 171 -0.64 5.95 11.47
C LEU A 171 -1.70 5.23 10.63
N ALA A 172 -1.27 4.49 9.62
CA ALA A 172 -2.14 3.73 8.73
C ALA A 172 -2.60 2.39 9.33
N LYS A 173 -2.06 1.98 10.49
CA LYS A 173 -2.47 0.75 11.17
C LYS A 173 -3.83 0.93 11.84
N THR A 174 -4.72 -0.01 11.59
CA THR A 174 -5.96 -0.21 12.34
C THR A 174 -5.72 -1.09 13.56
N HIS A 175 -6.66 -1.12 14.51
CA HIS A 175 -6.62 -2.04 15.66
C HIS A 175 -6.89 -3.50 15.24
N ASN A 176 -7.93 -3.71 14.43
CA ASN A 176 -8.31 -5.00 13.85
C ASN A 176 -7.72 -5.20 12.45
N SER A 177 -8.02 -6.34 11.81
CA SER A 177 -7.72 -6.54 10.37
C SER A 177 -8.34 -5.43 9.55
N ALA A 178 -7.58 -4.86 8.62
CA ALA A 178 -8.05 -3.72 7.85
C ALA A 178 -8.97 -4.15 6.71
N MET A 179 -10.04 -3.40 6.51
CA MET A 179 -11.03 -3.54 5.44
C MET A 179 -10.97 -2.32 4.52
N LEU A 180 -11.07 -2.58 3.22
CA LEU A 180 -11.20 -1.56 2.18
C LEU A 180 -12.66 -1.40 1.79
N TRP A 181 -13.04 -0.23 1.28
CA TRP A 181 -14.43 -0.01 0.89
C TRP A 181 -14.58 1.12 -0.13
N THR A 182 -15.69 1.11 -0.86
CA THR A 182 -16.12 2.26 -1.65
C THR A 182 -17.63 2.29 -1.85
N GLY A 183 -18.16 3.51 -1.99
CA GLY A 183 -19.57 3.72 -2.29
C GLY A 183 -20.50 3.70 -1.08
N PHE A 184 -19.98 4.06 0.10
CA PHE A 184 -20.79 4.22 1.30
C PHE A 184 -20.93 5.71 1.62
N TRP A 185 -22.15 6.15 1.93
CA TRP A 185 -22.46 7.54 2.29
C TRP A 185 -23.78 7.61 3.06
N GLU A 186 -23.95 8.70 3.81
CA GLU A 186 -25.20 8.97 4.52
C GLU A 186 -26.30 9.47 3.55
N GLY A 187 -27.56 9.08 3.81
CA GLY A 187 -28.70 9.50 2.99
C GLY A 187 -29.17 8.49 1.94
N ASP A 188 -28.66 7.26 1.95
CA ASP A 188 -29.25 6.14 1.21
C ASP A 188 -30.64 5.80 1.79
N ALA A 189 -31.68 5.91 0.95
CA ALA A 189 -33.06 5.65 1.34
C ALA A 189 -33.29 4.22 1.86
N SER A 190 -32.49 3.25 1.38
CA SER A 190 -32.57 1.86 1.84
C SER A 190 -31.80 1.61 3.15
N ASN A 191 -31.03 2.60 3.62
CA ASN A 191 -30.04 2.50 4.70
C ASN A 191 -28.97 1.41 4.53
N ARG A 192 -29.00 0.64 3.45
CA ARG A 192 -28.15 -0.54 3.20
C ARG A 192 -26.69 -0.17 3.05
N THR A 193 -26.42 1.02 2.53
CA THR A 193 -25.08 1.47 2.10
C THR A 193 -24.60 2.69 2.88
N THR A 194 -25.11 2.86 4.10
CA THR A 194 -24.70 3.92 5.03
C THR A 194 -23.33 3.63 5.67
N MET A 195 -22.63 4.66 6.15
CA MET A 195 -21.37 4.47 6.87
C MET A 195 -21.58 3.72 8.18
N ARG A 196 -22.74 3.93 8.83
CA ARG A 196 -23.15 3.15 10.00
C ARG A 196 -23.21 1.65 9.70
N LYS A 197 -23.82 1.25 8.57
CA LYS A 197 -23.91 -0.17 8.19
C LYS A 197 -22.56 -0.78 7.86
N LEU A 198 -21.69 -0.03 7.19
CA LEU A 198 -20.31 -0.43 6.96
C LEU A 198 -19.57 -0.68 8.29
N ALA A 199 -19.68 0.24 9.26
CA ALA A 199 -19.04 0.12 10.55
C ALA A 199 -19.57 -1.07 11.37
N GLU A 200 -20.90 -1.29 11.37
CA GLU A 200 -21.53 -2.47 11.99
C GLU A 200 -20.97 -3.76 11.37
N PHE A 201 -20.93 -3.85 10.04
CA PHE A 201 -20.43 -5.02 9.33
C PHE A 201 -18.93 -5.28 9.55
N ALA A 202 -18.12 -4.22 9.55
CA ALA A 202 -16.69 -4.31 9.86
C ALA A 202 -16.48 -4.90 11.26
N LYS A 203 -17.25 -4.46 12.26
CA LYS A 203 -17.20 -5.03 13.60
C LYS A 203 -17.60 -6.51 13.64
N GLU A 204 -18.70 -6.88 12.98
CA GLU A 204 -19.20 -8.27 12.93
C GLU A 204 -18.24 -9.23 12.22
N THR A 205 -17.39 -8.71 11.32
CA THR A 205 -16.36 -9.49 10.62
C THR A 205 -14.99 -9.41 11.29
N GLU A 206 -14.87 -8.78 12.46
CA GLU A 206 -13.59 -8.55 13.17
C GLU A 206 -12.57 -7.74 12.36
N HIS A 207 -13.07 -6.82 11.55
CA HIS A 207 -12.29 -5.88 10.77
C HIS A 207 -12.45 -4.44 11.30
N ALA A 208 -11.68 -3.53 10.73
CA ALA A 208 -11.81 -2.09 10.87
C ALA A 208 -11.54 -1.45 9.52
N THR A 209 -12.27 -0.39 9.18
CA THR A 209 -12.05 0.34 7.93
C THR A 209 -10.70 1.06 7.97
N VAL A 210 -9.92 1.01 6.89
CA VAL A 210 -8.64 1.75 6.86
C VAL A 210 -8.82 3.25 7.06
N HIS A 211 -9.94 3.77 6.56
CA HIS A 211 -10.44 5.11 6.79
C HIS A 211 -11.95 5.00 7.08
N PRO A 212 -12.45 5.55 8.19
CA PRO A 212 -11.74 6.44 9.11
C PRO A 212 -11.02 5.75 10.28
N ASP A 213 -11.02 4.42 10.47
CA ASP A 213 -10.62 3.84 11.77
C ASP A 213 -9.10 3.84 12.08
N SER A 214 -8.22 4.15 11.12
CA SER A 214 -6.80 4.41 11.39
C SER A 214 -6.54 5.87 11.74
N VAL A 215 -5.44 6.19 12.44
CA VAL A 215 -5.07 7.59 12.75
C VAL A 215 -4.92 8.41 11.46
N LEU A 216 -4.32 7.83 10.42
CA LEU A 216 -4.22 8.48 9.11
C LEU A 216 -5.61 8.71 8.51
N GLY A 217 -6.50 7.72 8.61
CA GLY A 217 -7.91 7.84 8.21
C GLY A 217 -8.63 8.98 8.92
N GLN A 218 -8.42 9.14 10.24
CA GLN A 218 -8.98 10.23 11.04
C GLN A 218 -8.42 11.59 10.63
N VAL A 219 -7.14 11.69 10.29
CA VAL A 219 -6.54 12.94 9.78
C VAL A 219 -7.17 13.36 8.45
N ILE A 220 -7.42 12.39 7.56
CA ILE A 220 -8.11 12.62 6.28
C ILE A 220 -9.57 13.07 6.54
N GLU A 221 -10.29 12.37 7.41
CA GLU A 221 -11.68 12.69 7.78
C GLU A 221 -11.81 14.07 8.43
N ALA A 222 -10.90 14.41 9.35
CA ALA A 222 -10.82 15.71 9.99
C ALA A 222 -10.56 16.86 9.00
N SER A 223 -10.09 16.53 7.79
CA SER A 223 -9.87 17.45 6.68
C SER A 223 -11.01 17.37 5.65
N GLU A 224 -12.16 16.83 6.06
CA GLU A 224 -13.38 16.66 5.24
C GLU A 224 -13.11 15.92 3.93
N ASN A 225 -12.19 14.95 3.95
CA ASN A 225 -11.81 14.15 2.79
C ASN A 225 -11.32 14.97 1.60
N LEU A 226 -10.91 16.22 1.82
CA LEU A 226 -10.58 17.21 0.80
C LEU A 226 -11.70 17.39 -0.24
N ALA A 227 -12.96 17.22 0.16
CA ALA A 227 -14.11 17.21 -0.74
C ALA A 227 -14.22 18.49 -1.61
N ALA A 228 -13.80 19.65 -1.09
CA ALA A 228 -13.82 20.89 -1.84
C ALA A 228 -12.74 20.94 -2.94
N CYS A 229 -11.63 20.22 -2.78
CA CYS A 229 -10.52 20.21 -3.73
C CYS A 229 -10.85 19.45 -5.01
N TYR A 230 -11.67 18.41 -4.94
CA TYR A 230 -12.13 17.69 -6.14
C TYR A 230 -12.88 18.58 -7.15
N LYS A 231 -13.36 19.75 -6.72
CA LYS A 231 -14.03 20.75 -7.57
C LYS A 231 -13.06 21.67 -8.31
N LEU A 232 -11.77 21.65 -7.95
CA LEU A 232 -10.73 22.54 -8.49
C LEU A 232 -9.72 21.73 -9.33
N PRO A 233 -9.76 21.84 -10.67
CA PRO A 233 -8.89 21.07 -11.56
C PRO A 233 -7.40 21.18 -11.23
N GLU A 234 -6.93 22.36 -10.82
CA GLU A 234 -5.53 22.61 -10.49
C GLU A 234 -5.03 21.81 -9.26
N THR A 235 -5.94 21.35 -8.40
CA THR A 235 -5.58 20.56 -7.21
C THR A 235 -5.64 19.05 -7.44
N ARG A 236 -6.13 18.60 -8.60
CA ARG A 236 -6.36 17.18 -8.89
C ARG A 236 -5.09 16.34 -8.72
N GLN A 237 -3.96 16.81 -9.24
CA GLN A 237 -2.68 16.10 -9.08
C GLN A 237 -2.23 16.01 -7.61
N LEU A 238 -2.52 17.01 -6.77
CA LEU A 238 -2.21 16.95 -5.32
C LEU A 238 -3.02 15.83 -4.66
N LEU A 239 -4.30 15.70 -5.04
CA LEU A 239 -5.20 14.67 -4.53
C LEU A 239 -4.78 13.28 -5.00
N ASP A 240 -4.45 13.12 -6.28
CA ASP A 240 -4.02 11.84 -6.84
C ASP A 240 -2.70 11.36 -6.21
N ASN A 241 -1.77 12.28 -5.95
CA ASN A 241 -0.54 11.99 -5.20
C ASN A 241 -0.85 11.58 -3.76
N MET A 242 -1.69 12.36 -3.06
CA MET A 242 -2.07 12.07 -1.68
C MET A 242 -2.71 10.69 -1.56
N TRP A 243 -3.72 10.38 -2.39
CA TRP A 243 -4.40 9.09 -2.34
C TRP A 243 -3.51 7.94 -2.77
N SER A 244 -2.61 8.15 -3.73
CA SER A 244 -1.60 7.14 -4.09
C SER A 244 -0.76 6.75 -2.87
N PHE A 245 -0.30 7.72 -2.08
CA PHE A 245 0.58 7.44 -0.94
C PHE A 245 -0.18 7.02 0.33
N ALA A 246 -1.37 7.55 0.58
CA ALA A 246 -2.23 7.13 1.68
C ALA A 246 -2.67 5.67 1.50
N SER A 247 -3.16 5.31 0.30
CA SER A 247 -3.53 3.93 -0.05
C SER A 247 -2.34 2.98 0.07
N MET A 248 -1.16 3.41 -0.37
CA MET A 248 0.09 2.68 -0.13
C MET A 248 0.35 2.44 1.35
N SER A 249 0.17 3.45 2.19
CA SER A 249 0.39 3.33 3.63
C SER A 249 -0.61 2.35 4.26
N PHE A 250 -1.88 2.38 3.87
CA PHE A 250 -2.90 1.44 4.34
C PHE A 250 -2.56 -0.02 3.98
N VAL A 251 -2.20 -0.28 2.73
CA VAL A 251 -1.84 -1.62 2.27
C VAL A 251 -0.54 -2.11 2.92
N LEU A 252 0.47 -1.25 3.04
CA LEU A 252 1.70 -1.63 3.74
C LEU A 252 1.46 -1.90 5.23
N ALA A 253 0.47 -1.24 5.84
CA ALA A 253 0.07 -1.51 7.22
C ALA A 253 -0.54 -2.92 7.34
N MET A 254 -1.44 -3.31 6.41
CA MET A 254 -1.97 -4.68 6.32
C MET A 254 -0.84 -5.71 6.19
N ARG A 255 0.08 -5.48 5.24
CA ARG A 255 1.25 -6.33 5.03
C ARG A 255 2.12 -6.45 6.28
N SER A 256 2.37 -5.34 6.97
CA SER A 256 3.20 -5.33 8.20
C SER A 256 2.58 -6.14 9.35
N ARG A 257 1.27 -6.39 9.30
CA ARG A 257 0.53 -7.24 10.22
C ARG A 257 0.37 -8.69 9.72
N THR A 258 1.01 -9.02 8.60
CA THR A 258 0.87 -10.32 7.92
C THR A 258 -0.60 -10.72 7.74
N GLN A 259 -1.47 -9.74 7.42
CA GLN A 259 -2.89 -9.97 7.30
C GLN A 259 -3.15 -10.98 6.16
N GLY A 260 -3.68 -12.16 6.49
CA GLY A 260 -3.88 -13.27 5.55
C GLY A 260 -5.02 -13.04 4.55
N THR A 261 -5.99 -12.20 4.91
CA THR A 261 -7.15 -11.91 4.06
C THR A 261 -7.42 -10.41 4.01
N VAL A 262 -7.54 -9.87 2.81
CA VAL A 262 -8.02 -8.50 2.56
C VAL A 262 -9.48 -8.59 2.18
N LEU A 263 -10.32 -7.87 2.93
CA LEU A 263 -11.76 -7.75 2.65
C LEU A 263 -12.05 -6.38 2.05
N ALA A 264 -12.68 -6.33 0.88
CA ALA A 264 -13.18 -5.09 0.27
C ALA A 264 -14.68 -5.14 0.02
N LEU A 265 -15.37 -4.04 0.33
CA LEU A 265 -16.79 -3.86 0.03
C LEU A 265 -16.96 -2.81 -1.08
N VAL A 266 -17.70 -3.17 -2.13
CA VAL A 266 -17.96 -2.29 -3.28
C VAL A 266 -19.45 -2.04 -3.41
N ASN A 267 -19.84 -0.76 -3.38
CA ASN A 267 -21.19 -0.30 -3.70
C ASN A 267 -21.14 0.78 -4.80
N LYS A 268 -20.55 0.44 -5.95
CA LYS A 268 -20.47 1.31 -7.12
C LYS A 268 -20.56 0.48 -8.39
N ALA A 269 -21.33 0.96 -9.36
CA ALA A 269 -21.26 0.43 -10.71
C ALA A 269 -19.90 0.75 -11.35
N LEU A 270 -19.44 -0.09 -12.27
CA LEU A 270 -18.19 0.16 -13.00
C LEU A 270 -18.19 1.49 -13.77
N GLU A 271 -19.34 1.86 -14.32
CA GLU A 271 -19.60 3.04 -15.12
C GLU A 271 -20.76 3.85 -14.53
N GLY A 272 -20.96 5.08 -15.01
CA GLY A 272 -22.06 5.95 -14.61
C GLY A 272 -21.59 7.27 -13.99
N GLU A 273 -22.45 7.92 -13.21
CA GLU A 273 -22.17 9.23 -12.61
C GLU A 273 -21.07 9.17 -11.53
N ARG A 274 -21.02 8.05 -10.78
CA ARG A 274 -20.04 7.82 -9.71
C ARG A 274 -19.36 6.46 -9.89
N PRO A 275 -18.59 6.28 -10.96
CA PRO A 275 -18.09 4.98 -11.34
C PRO A 275 -17.08 4.44 -10.33
N LEU A 276 -17.01 3.11 -10.22
CA LEU A 276 -15.99 2.40 -9.45
C LEU A 276 -14.60 2.76 -9.96
N ALA A 277 -14.45 2.91 -11.28
CA ALA A 277 -13.19 3.29 -11.92
C ALA A 277 -12.60 4.59 -11.39
N ASP A 278 -13.44 5.51 -10.87
CA ASP A 278 -13.00 6.78 -10.26
C ASP A 278 -12.82 6.72 -8.73
N SER A 279 -13.06 5.57 -8.10
CA SER A 279 -12.89 5.42 -6.67
C SER A 279 -11.43 5.33 -6.25
N VAL A 280 -11.15 5.72 -5.00
CA VAL A 280 -9.84 5.54 -4.35
C VAL A 280 -9.45 4.07 -4.33
N LEU A 281 -10.39 3.19 -3.98
CA LEU A 281 -10.22 1.74 -3.99
C LEU A 281 -9.65 1.25 -5.32
N PHE A 282 -10.31 1.61 -6.42
CA PHE A 282 -9.93 1.12 -7.74
C PHE A 282 -8.64 1.78 -8.26
N LYS A 283 -8.48 3.10 -8.10
CA LYS A 283 -7.34 3.83 -8.66
C LYS A 283 -6.04 3.64 -7.87
N HIS A 284 -6.12 3.49 -6.55
CA HIS A 284 -4.95 3.59 -5.68
C HIS A 284 -4.76 2.36 -4.80
N GLU A 285 -5.79 1.87 -4.13
CA GLU A 285 -5.65 0.75 -3.16
C GLU A 285 -5.43 -0.58 -3.86
N VAL A 286 -6.25 -0.92 -4.87
CA VAL A 286 -6.15 -2.19 -5.60
C VAL A 286 -4.81 -2.33 -6.34
N PRO A 287 -4.32 -1.35 -7.13
CA PRO A 287 -2.99 -1.46 -7.75
C PRO A 287 -1.87 -1.60 -6.72
N THR A 288 -2.02 -0.95 -5.57
CA THR A 288 -1.07 -1.02 -4.45
C THR A 288 -1.08 -2.40 -3.80
N LEU A 289 -2.26 -3.01 -3.58
CA LEU A 289 -2.37 -4.40 -3.12
C LEU A 289 -1.59 -5.33 -4.04
N GLY A 290 -1.69 -5.10 -5.35
CA GLY A 290 -0.93 -5.86 -6.31
C GLY A 290 0.57 -5.69 -6.13
N ILE A 291 1.06 -4.46 -6.09
CA ILE A 291 2.47 -4.17 -5.80
C ILE A 291 2.92 -4.81 -4.47
N ALA A 292 2.15 -4.70 -3.40
CA ALA A 292 2.55 -5.21 -2.10
C ALA A 292 2.56 -6.75 -2.05
N SER A 293 1.66 -7.39 -2.80
CA SER A 293 1.52 -8.85 -2.82
C SER A 293 2.52 -9.52 -3.78
N TRP A 294 2.66 -8.98 -4.99
CA TRP A 294 3.62 -9.47 -5.97
C TRP A 294 4.96 -8.76 -5.79
N GLY A 295 4.97 -7.44 -5.96
CA GLY A 295 6.13 -6.53 -6.06
C GLY A 295 7.16 -6.55 -4.92
N MET A 296 6.73 -6.80 -3.67
CA MET A 296 7.58 -6.64 -2.48
C MET A 296 7.97 -7.96 -1.80
N GLY A 297 7.50 -9.10 -2.32
CA GLY A 297 7.73 -10.43 -1.77
C GLY A 297 7.09 -10.69 -0.41
N PHE A 298 6.86 -11.98 -0.11
CA PHE A 298 6.48 -12.53 1.20
C PHE A 298 5.10 -12.15 1.76
N TRP A 299 4.20 -11.60 0.95
CA TRP A 299 2.80 -11.40 1.34
C TRP A 299 1.89 -11.81 0.18
N SER A 300 0.95 -12.72 0.43
CA SER A 300 0.03 -13.20 -0.61
C SER A 300 -1.33 -13.44 0.03
N PRO A 301 -2.08 -12.36 0.32
CA PRO A 301 -3.35 -12.48 1.00
C PRO A 301 -4.41 -13.07 0.06
N SER A 302 -5.39 -13.76 0.64
CA SER A 302 -6.68 -13.95 -0.02
C SER A 302 -7.40 -12.61 -0.12
N PHE A 303 -8.01 -12.32 -1.24
CA PHE A 303 -8.80 -11.11 -1.46
C PHE A 303 -10.27 -11.48 -1.60
N ILE A 304 -11.07 -11.13 -0.58
CA ILE A 304 -12.52 -11.28 -0.60
C ILE A 304 -13.14 -9.94 -1.00
N LEU A 305 -13.87 -9.94 -2.11
CA LEU A 305 -14.61 -8.80 -2.62
C LEU A 305 -16.11 -9.04 -2.42
N VAL A 306 -16.78 -8.15 -1.70
CA VAL A 306 -18.25 -8.14 -1.59
C VAL A 306 -18.79 -7.08 -2.52
N ASP A 307 -19.48 -7.49 -3.58
CA ASP A 307 -20.10 -6.58 -4.55
C ASP A 307 -21.59 -6.38 -4.22
N LEU A 308 -21.90 -5.24 -3.59
CA LEU A 308 -23.25 -4.86 -3.17
C LEU A 308 -24.16 -4.45 -4.35
N MET A 309 -23.60 -4.27 -5.55
CA MET A 309 -24.40 -4.07 -6.77
C MET A 309 -24.84 -5.39 -7.39
N GLY A 310 -24.28 -6.51 -6.94
CA GLY A 310 -24.51 -7.83 -7.49
C GLY A 310 -23.99 -8.00 -8.92
N THR A 311 -22.81 -7.44 -9.19
CA THR A 311 -22.19 -7.41 -10.52
C THR A 311 -20.83 -8.09 -10.55
N CYS A 312 -20.63 -9.13 -9.73
CA CYS A 312 -19.34 -9.80 -9.56
C CYS A 312 -18.74 -10.28 -10.90
N SER A 313 -19.59 -10.68 -11.85
CA SER A 313 -19.19 -11.09 -13.20
C SER A 313 -18.42 -10.01 -13.97
N ARG A 314 -18.64 -8.73 -13.66
CA ARG A 314 -17.92 -7.59 -14.24
C ARG A 314 -16.91 -6.98 -13.26
N THR A 315 -17.28 -6.83 -12.00
CA THR A 315 -16.43 -6.19 -10.98
C THR A 315 -15.18 -6.99 -10.70
N SER A 316 -15.28 -8.32 -10.56
CA SER A 316 -14.13 -9.17 -10.26
C SER A 316 -13.06 -9.15 -11.36
N PRO A 317 -13.39 -9.31 -12.66
CA PRO A 317 -12.41 -9.13 -13.74
C PRO A 317 -11.77 -7.72 -13.76
N ALA A 318 -12.55 -6.67 -13.53
CA ALA A 318 -12.03 -5.30 -13.51
C ALA A 318 -11.02 -5.09 -12.36
N ILE A 319 -11.36 -5.53 -11.14
CA ILE A 319 -10.46 -5.49 -9.98
C ILE A 319 -9.21 -6.33 -10.23
N ARG A 320 -9.37 -7.52 -10.84
CA ARG A 320 -8.25 -8.38 -11.19
C ARG A 320 -7.31 -7.73 -12.20
N SER A 321 -7.81 -7.08 -13.24
CA SER A 321 -6.98 -6.32 -14.17
C SER A 321 -6.23 -5.20 -13.45
N GLN A 322 -6.93 -4.48 -12.57
CA GLN A 322 -6.39 -3.34 -11.84
C GLN A 322 -5.31 -3.71 -10.82
N LEU A 323 -5.36 -4.92 -10.25
CA LEU A 323 -4.29 -5.51 -9.44
C LEU A 323 -2.96 -5.59 -10.20
N PHE A 324 -2.99 -5.74 -11.53
CA PHE A 324 -1.80 -5.81 -12.38
C PHE A 324 -1.35 -4.46 -12.96
N ALA A 325 -2.19 -3.43 -12.91
CA ALA A 325 -2.00 -2.18 -13.65
C ALA A 325 -0.66 -1.47 -13.38
N ARG A 326 -0.11 -1.60 -12.15
CA ARG A 326 1.19 -1.01 -11.79
C ARG A 326 2.34 -2.02 -11.71
N LEU A 327 2.10 -3.31 -11.96
CA LEU A 327 3.15 -4.31 -11.85
C LEU A 327 4.17 -4.24 -12.97
N ALA A 328 3.79 -3.89 -14.19
CA ALA A 328 4.72 -3.80 -15.31
C ALA A 328 5.74 -2.65 -15.14
N SER A 329 5.28 -1.47 -14.70
CA SER A 329 6.18 -0.35 -14.35
C SER A 329 7.07 -0.70 -13.16
N TRP A 330 6.52 -1.39 -12.16
CA TRP A 330 7.28 -1.88 -11.00
C TRP A 330 8.35 -2.92 -11.35
N PHE A 331 8.00 -3.89 -12.20
CA PHE A 331 8.87 -5.01 -12.55
C PHE A 331 10.06 -4.58 -13.42
N ARG A 332 9.88 -3.60 -14.32
CA ARG A 332 10.99 -3.04 -15.11
C ARG A 332 12.13 -2.47 -14.24
N GLY A 333 11.84 -2.04 -13.01
CA GLY A 333 12.87 -1.64 -12.04
C GLY A 333 13.68 -2.80 -11.45
N LEU A 334 13.14 -4.03 -11.47
CA LEU A 334 13.70 -5.24 -10.88
C LEU A 334 14.36 -6.19 -11.88
N GLU A 335 14.35 -5.90 -13.19
CA GLU A 335 15.00 -6.74 -14.22
C GLU A 335 16.48 -7.06 -13.93
N LYS A 336 17.15 -6.22 -13.12
CA LYS A 336 18.51 -6.46 -12.64
C LYS A 336 18.64 -7.67 -11.69
N GLU A 337 17.55 -8.19 -11.12
CA GLU A 337 17.57 -9.31 -10.18
C GLU A 337 17.32 -10.70 -10.82
N HIS A 338 17.18 -10.80 -12.15
CA HIS A 338 17.02 -12.07 -12.92
C HIS A 338 15.68 -12.82 -12.78
N TRP A 339 14.61 -12.19 -12.31
CA TRP A 339 13.30 -12.85 -12.22
C TRP A 339 12.52 -12.62 -13.49
N SER A 340 11.84 -13.64 -14.03
CA SER A 340 10.85 -13.45 -15.09
C SER A 340 9.49 -13.06 -14.48
N LEU A 341 8.69 -12.28 -15.20
CA LEU A 341 7.35 -11.89 -14.77
C LEU A 341 6.47 -13.12 -14.45
N GLN A 342 6.65 -14.22 -15.18
CA GLN A 342 5.99 -15.51 -14.92
C GLN A 342 6.46 -16.17 -13.62
N ALA A 343 7.77 -16.21 -13.35
CA ALA A 343 8.31 -16.75 -12.10
C ALA A 343 7.85 -15.92 -10.89
N PHE A 344 7.64 -14.62 -11.11
CA PHE A 344 7.12 -13.69 -10.12
C PHE A 344 5.62 -13.90 -9.85
N ALA A 345 4.81 -14.01 -10.90
CA ALA A 345 3.38 -14.29 -10.80
C ALA A 345 3.11 -15.64 -10.12
N ARG A 346 3.88 -16.68 -10.45
CA ARG A 346 3.78 -18.04 -9.86
C ARG A 346 4.03 -18.08 -8.35
N ARG A 347 4.77 -17.11 -7.80
CA ARG A 347 5.10 -17.06 -6.37
C ARG A 347 4.02 -16.41 -5.52
N SER A 348 3.13 -15.62 -6.12
CA SER A 348 2.01 -15.02 -5.40
C SER A 348 0.82 -15.96 -5.42
N ARG A 349 0.24 -16.16 -4.23
CA ARG A 349 -0.98 -16.93 -4.03
C ARG A 349 -2.21 -16.03 -3.89
N LEU A 350 -2.14 -14.79 -4.39
CA LEU A 350 -3.27 -13.87 -4.29
C LEU A 350 -4.47 -14.48 -5.02
N HIS A 351 -5.45 -14.91 -4.23
CA HIS A 351 -6.69 -15.49 -4.69
C HIS A 351 -7.80 -14.47 -4.54
N LEU A 352 -8.48 -14.10 -5.62
CA LEU A 352 -9.62 -13.19 -5.59
C LEU A 352 -10.92 -13.98 -5.64
N GLN A 353 -11.70 -13.91 -4.58
CA GLN A 353 -13.07 -14.42 -4.50
C GLN A 353 -14.05 -13.25 -4.44
N CYS A 354 -15.11 -13.30 -5.25
CA CYS A 354 -16.17 -12.28 -5.26
C CYS A 354 -17.48 -12.87 -4.75
N ILE A 355 -18.12 -12.19 -3.81
CA ILE A 355 -19.43 -12.51 -3.26
C ILE A 355 -20.44 -11.56 -3.88
N ASP A 356 -21.37 -12.13 -4.63
CA ASP A 356 -22.45 -11.39 -5.28
C ASP A 356 -23.52 -11.08 -4.22
N CYS A 357 -23.76 -9.79 -3.98
CA CYS A 357 -24.71 -9.33 -2.98
C CYS A 357 -25.68 -8.32 -3.61
N PRO A 358 -26.66 -8.77 -4.41
CA PRO A 358 -27.56 -7.86 -5.10
C PRO A 358 -28.57 -7.23 -4.12
N PRO A 359 -29.10 -6.03 -4.42
CA PRO A 359 -29.99 -5.30 -3.53
C PRO A 359 -31.26 -6.05 -3.11
N GLU A 360 -31.80 -6.95 -3.95
CA GLU A 360 -33.07 -7.60 -3.64
C GLU A 360 -32.96 -8.75 -2.64
N SER A 361 -31.77 -9.34 -2.46
CA SER A 361 -31.61 -10.57 -1.69
C SER A 361 -30.45 -10.57 -0.69
N CYS A 362 -29.63 -9.51 -0.65
CA CYS A 362 -28.46 -9.47 0.21
C CYS A 362 -28.20 -8.07 0.80
N GLY A 363 -27.77 -8.02 2.05
CA GLY A 363 -27.41 -6.81 2.76
C GLY A 363 -26.23 -7.02 3.71
N LEU A 364 -25.74 -5.93 4.30
CA LEU A 364 -24.71 -5.95 5.33
C LEU A 364 -25.31 -6.38 6.68
N ASP A 365 -25.67 -7.66 6.78
CA ASP A 365 -26.28 -8.27 7.94
C ASP A 365 -25.40 -9.38 8.57
N ALA A 366 -25.91 -9.98 9.65
CA ALA A 366 -25.21 -11.02 10.38
C ALA A 366 -24.97 -12.29 9.55
N SER A 367 -25.86 -12.60 8.59
CA SER A 367 -25.73 -13.77 7.72
C SER A 367 -24.54 -13.60 6.78
N LEU A 368 -24.47 -12.47 6.08
CA LEU A 368 -23.33 -12.16 5.21
C LEU A 368 -22.03 -12.07 6.03
N ALA A 369 -22.06 -11.44 7.21
CA ALA A 369 -20.88 -11.32 8.06
C ALA A 369 -20.38 -12.70 8.54
N GLN A 370 -21.28 -13.62 8.89
CA GLN A 370 -20.92 -15.00 9.24
C GLN A 370 -20.31 -15.74 8.05
N HIS A 371 -20.90 -15.60 6.85
CA HIS A 371 -20.34 -16.22 5.64
C HIS A 371 -18.92 -15.70 5.33
N VAL A 372 -18.71 -14.39 5.43
CA VAL A 372 -17.38 -13.77 5.24
C VAL A 372 -16.38 -14.26 6.27
N ARG A 373 -16.76 -14.37 7.55
CA ARG A 373 -15.87 -14.91 8.60
C ARG A 373 -15.42 -16.34 8.30
N GLN A 374 -16.33 -17.20 7.86
CA GLN A 374 -15.99 -18.58 7.46
C GLN A 374 -14.97 -18.61 6.31
N LEU A 375 -15.09 -17.71 5.34
CA LEU A 375 -14.13 -17.60 4.23
C LEU A 375 -12.77 -17.06 4.68
N VAL A 376 -12.76 -16.11 5.62
CA VAL A 376 -11.52 -15.57 6.22
C VAL A 376 -10.79 -16.68 6.99
N GLU A 377 -11.51 -17.44 7.81
CA GLU A 377 -10.97 -18.58 8.57
C GLU A 377 -10.44 -19.70 7.67
N ALA A 378 -11.13 -19.99 6.56
CA ALA A 378 -10.68 -20.99 5.59
C ALA A 378 -9.46 -20.55 4.76
N SER A 379 -9.15 -19.26 4.75
CA SER A 379 -8.04 -18.67 3.98
C SER A 379 -6.76 -18.47 4.78
N GLY A 380 -6.85 -18.49 6.12
CA GLY A 380 -5.72 -18.35 7.04
C GLY A 380 -5.08 -19.70 7.36
#